data_AF-A0A8T3SFR4-F1
#
_entry.id   AF-A0A8T3SFR4-F1
#
_cell.length_a   1.000
_cell.length_b   1.000
_cell.length_c   1.000
_cell.angle_alpha   90.00
_cell.angle_beta   90.00
_cell.angle_gamma   90.00
#
_symmetry.space_group_name_H-M   'P 1'
#
loop_
_entity.id
_entity.type
_entity.pdbx_description
1 polymer ?
#
loop_
_entity_poly.entity_id
_entity_poly.type
_entity_poly.pdbx_seq_one_letter_code
_entity_poly.pdbx_strand_id
1 'polypeptide(L)'
;MLKKWFLLLLSMSIALTACNSPLYNQTEGNIANVKLKTQAARKISDASGKESPSLLVNKGLYVDTTPISLSHDPAWMKAPIIIRGDQLPFSYYSRTIALGAGTSILTKYQNGLDPALGVTMNYSGTVKGALDLLAVKTGYVYTIQKNKIYWQQFVTRTFDIAFMPGSSDYLLGNTGSAAGANTSQPGAAGAQVSNYVSSDSSDSEYSNLKGTLSVWKDLDVTIRELLSPEGRVMVSESTSSVTVRDRPTNLELVSRFISNFNHNLSKQVLVKVQVLDVRLENDWDFGIDWQLIVSAFHNSPFVVNANYGTPVAIRALSDQRQIANSTIPISVPQFGTQVDPSKVGQVPSYTILLNALNQQGKASIVTEPRVVCLNNQVSVVRIVQQNGYVASIQNTSLAGTGSSTGGTTNVGTVTSQVTPGTVITGLTLYILPKILHDKIYLQVNADLSTNDGFTTSGTGNSQIQLPNITEKHFNQKSVIRSGDTLILAGFRQLTNRAGANQFITSQALGGKAAQQVNTETIVLITPIVLSGGSAA
;
A
#
# COMPACT_ATOMS: atom_id res chain seq x y z
N MET A 1 -55.59 -65.75 -43.98
CA MET A 1 -55.72 -64.67 -42.98
C MET A 1 -54.99 -64.95 -41.64
N LEU A 2 -54.54 -66.18 -41.33
CA LEU A 2 -53.87 -66.49 -40.04
C LEU A 2 -52.45 -65.90 -39.84
N LYS A 3 -51.68 -65.64 -40.91
CA LYS A 3 -50.28 -65.17 -40.78
C LYS A 3 -50.12 -63.72 -40.32
N LYS A 4 -51.12 -62.85 -40.56
CA LYS A 4 -51.06 -61.43 -40.17
C LYS A 4 -51.43 -61.20 -38.69
N TRP A 5 -52.27 -62.07 -38.11
CA TRP A 5 -52.63 -61.99 -36.69
C TRP A 5 -51.51 -62.49 -35.76
N PHE A 6 -50.72 -63.47 -36.19
CA PHE A 6 -49.61 -63.98 -35.40
C PHE A 6 -48.47 -62.95 -35.22
N LEU A 7 -48.17 -62.19 -36.28
CA LEU A 7 -47.18 -61.10 -36.23
C LEU A 7 -47.62 -59.91 -35.37
N LEU A 8 -48.93 -59.64 -35.32
CA LEU A 8 -49.49 -58.55 -34.52
C LEU A 8 -49.57 -58.92 -33.02
N LEU A 9 -49.84 -60.19 -32.70
CA LEU A 9 -49.77 -60.68 -31.32
C LEU A 9 -48.33 -60.81 -30.82
N LEU A 10 -47.37 -61.15 -31.69
CA LEU A 10 -45.95 -61.22 -31.34
C LEU A 10 -45.33 -59.83 -31.13
N SER A 11 -45.73 -58.81 -31.90
CA SER A 11 -45.26 -57.43 -31.67
C SER A 11 -45.86 -56.80 -30.41
N MET A 12 -47.12 -57.13 -30.08
CA MET A 12 -47.80 -56.65 -28.87
C MET A 12 -47.16 -57.24 -27.59
N SER A 13 -46.72 -58.49 -27.62
CA SER A 13 -46.08 -59.16 -26.46
C SER A 13 -44.64 -58.70 -26.22
N ILE A 14 -43.91 -58.28 -27.26
CA ILE A 14 -42.59 -57.66 -27.13
C ILE A 14 -42.69 -56.22 -26.62
N ALA A 15 -43.76 -55.49 -26.96
CA ALA A 15 -43.97 -54.12 -26.48
C ALA A 15 -44.32 -54.05 -24.98
N LEU A 16 -45.07 -55.03 -24.44
CA LEU A 16 -45.43 -55.04 -23.01
C LEU A 16 -44.27 -55.50 -22.09
N THR A 17 -43.28 -56.24 -22.59
CA THR A 17 -42.12 -56.69 -21.80
C THR A 17 -40.99 -55.66 -21.75
N ALA A 18 -41.00 -54.63 -22.61
CA ALA A 18 -39.98 -53.57 -22.64
C ALA A 18 -40.15 -52.48 -21.56
N CYS A 19 -41.24 -52.48 -20.77
CA CYS A 19 -41.46 -51.49 -19.71
C CYS A 19 -40.86 -51.85 -18.33
N ASN A 20 -40.31 -53.05 -18.15
CA ASN A 20 -39.58 -53.41 -16.92
C ASN A 20 -38.08 -53.48 -17.18
N SER A 21 -37.45 -52.31 -17.35
CA SER A 21 -35.98 -52.25 -17.38
C SER A 21 -35.43 -52.31 -15.94
N PRO A 22 -34.52 -53.26 -15.61
CA PRO A 22 -33.95 -53.39 -14.26
C PRO A 22 -33.00 -52.23 -13.89
N LEU A 23 -32.69 -51.33 -14.83
CA LEU A 23 -31.81 -50.17 -14.64
C LEU A 23 -32.45 -49.05 -13.82
N TYR A 24 -33.78 -48.87 -13.87
CA TYR A 24 -34.45 -47.80 -13.10
C TYR A 24 -34.58 -48.14 -11.61
N ASN A 25 -34.76 -49.43 -11.28
CA ASN A 25 -34.89 -49.86 -9.88
C ASN A 25 -33.53 -49.85 -9.15
N GLN A 26 -32.42 -50.01 -9.89
CA GLN A 26 -31.07 -49.90 -9.33
C GLN A 26 -30.64 -48.44 -9.08
N THR A 27 -31.13 -47.47 -9.86
CA THR A 27 -30.82 -46.05 -9.61
C THR A 27 -31.58 -45.48 -8.42
N GLU A 28 -32.86 -45.81 -8.22
CA GLU A 28 -33.57 -45.43 -6.98
C GLU A 28 -32.94 -46.05 -5.73
N GLY A 29 -32.58 -47.34 -5.79
CA GLY A 29 -31.90 -48.03 -4.69
C GLY A 29 -30.55 -47.40 -4.35
N ASN A 30 -29.77 -46.99 -5.36
CA ASN A 30 -28.48 -46.34 -5.16
C ASN A 30 -28.62 -44.89 -4.65
N ILE A 31 -29.59 -44.12 -5.14
CA ILE A 31 -29.86 -42.76 -4.66
C ILE A 31 -30.35 -42.78 -3.20
N ALA A 32 -31.21 -43.74 -2.84
CA ALA A 32 -31.66 -43.94 -1.47
C ALA A 32 -30.51 -44.33 -0.54
N ASN A 33 -29.63 -45.24 -0.97
CA ASN A 33 -28.43 -45.61 -0.21
C ASN A 33 -27.45 -44.44 -0.04
N VAL A 34 -27.25 -43.63 -1.08
CA VAL A 34 -26.39 -42.44 -0.99
C VAL A 34 -27.00 -41.39 -0.07
N LYS A 35 -28.33 -41.17 -0.10
CA LYS A 35 -29.04 -40.29 0.85
C LYS A 35 -28.92 -40.78 2.29
N LEU A 36 -29.07 -42.07 2.53
CA LEU A 36 -28.90 -42.66 3.86
C LEU A 36 -27.45 -42.57 4.34
N LYS A 37 -26.47 -42.82 3.48
CA LYS A 37 -25.05 -42.64 3.82
C LYS A 37 -24.69 -41.18 4.06
N THR A 38 -25.23 -40.23 3.30
CA THR A 38 -25.01 -38.79 3.54
C THR A 38 -25.73 -38.30 4.79
N GLN A 39 -26.92 -38.80 5.11
CA GLN A 39 -27.58 -38.50 6.38
C GLN A 39 -26.87 -39.14 7.59
N ALA A 40 -26.36 -40.36 7.46
CA ALA A 40 -25.55 -40.99 8.49
C ALA A 40 -24.22 -40.25 8.69
N ALA A 41 -23.55 -39.84 7.59
CA ALA A 41 -22.35 -39.02 7.65
C ALA A 41 -22.60 -37.63 8.28
N ARG A 42 -23.74 -36.99 7.98
CA ARG A 42 -24.17 -35.75 8.65
C ARG A 42 -24.45 -35.96 10.13
N LYS A 43 -25.12 -37.04 10.52
CA LYS A 43 -25.33 -37.36 11.95
C LYS A 43 -24.02 -37.63 12.69
N ILE A 44 -23.04 -38.25 12.03
CA ILE A 44 -21.70 -38.46 12.60
C ILE A 44 -20.91 -37.14 12.67
N SER A 45 -21.04 -36.24 11.67
CA SER A 45 -20.41 -34.91 11.75
C SER A 45 -21.04 -34.03 12.82
N ASP A 46 -22.37 -34.08 12.97
CA ASP A 46 -23.11 -33.34 14.00
C ASP A 46 -22.83 -33.89 15.41
N ALA A 47 -22.66 -35.21 15.55
CA ALA A 47 -22.25 -35.85 16.81
C ALA A 47 -20.76 -35.66 17.13
N SER A 48 -19.92 -35.39 16.12
CA SER A 48 -18.50 -35.06 16.27
C SER A 48 -18.27 -33.56 16.46
N GLY A 49 -19.33 -32.76 16.60
CA GLY A 49 -19.27 -31.45 17.21
C GLY A 49 -18.93 -31.60 18.69
N LYS A 50 -17.66 -31.89 19.00
CA LYS A 50 -17.10 -31.76 20.34
C LYS A 50 -17.43 -30.34 20.76
N GLU A 51 -18.39 -30.16 21.68
CA GLU A 51 -18.68 -28.85 22.26
C GLU A 51 -17.32 -28.28 22.66
N SER A 52 -16.93 -27.19 21.99
CA SER A 52 -15.71 -26.51 22.36
C SER A 52 -15.86 -26.19 23.85
N PRO A 53 -14.87 -26.53 24.70
CA PRO A 53 -15.00 -26.34 26.13
C PRO A 53 -15.50 -24.91 26.34
N SER A 54 -16.61 -24.78 27.07
CA SER A 54 -17.23 -23.48 27.32
C SER A 54 -16.12 -22.52 27.72
N LEU A 55 -15.90 -21.48 26.89
CA LEU A 55 -14.98 -20.40 27.22
C LEU A 55 -15.44 -19.85 28.57
N LEU A 56 -14.72 -20.20 29.63
CA LEU A 56 -14.77 -19.50 30.90
C LEU A 56 -14.22 -18.11 30.59
N VAL A 57 -15.09 -17.23 30.11
CA VAL A 57 -14.83 -15.79 30.06
C VAL A 57 -14.83 -15.36 31.52
N ASN A 58 -13.65 -15.49 32.14
CA ASN A 58 -13.41 -14.85 33.41
C ASN A 58 -13.54 -13.35 33.15
N LYS A 59 -14.63 -12.72 33.58
CA LYS A 59 -14.88 -11.28 33.43
C LYS A 59 -13.97 -10.43 34.34
N GLY A 60 -12.75 -10.88 34.57
CA GLY A 60 -11.67 -10.07 35.08
C GLY A 60 -10.87 -9.56 33.91
N LEU A 61 -10.49 -8.28 33.92
CA LEU A 61 -9.36 -7.83 33.13
C LEU A 61 -8.21 -8.81 33.35
N TYR A 62 -7.53 -9.22 32.28
CA TYR A 62 -6.25 -9.92 32.42
C TYR A 62 -5.31 -8.97 33.17
N VAL A 63 -5.18 -9.19 34.47
CA VAL A 63 -4.14 -8.57 35.28
C VAL A 63 -3.00 -9.55 35.20
N ASP A 64 -1.96 -9.19 34.46
CA ASP A 64 -0.70 -9.91 34.50
C ASP A 64 -0.23 -9.93 35.97
N THR A 65 -0.32 -11.10 36.60
CA THR A 65 0.13 -11.30 38.00
C THR A 65 1.61 -11.55 38.07
N THR A 66 2.35 -11.48 36.95
CA THR A 66 3.80 -11.35 37.06
C THR A 66 4.07 -10.12 37.91
N PRO A 67 4.85 -10.25 39.00
CA PRO A 67 5.18 -9.09 39.80
C PRO A 67 5.91 -8.12 38.89
N ILE A 68 5.24 -7.03 38.51
CA ILE A 68 5.90 -5.88 37.91
C ILE A 68 7.02 -5.56 38.88
N SER A 69 8.25 -5.74 38.41
CA SER A 69 9.45 -5.45 39.19
C SER A 69 9.56 -3.93 39.26
N LEU A 70 8.67 -3.28 40.02
CA LEU A 70 8.83 -1.90 40.42
C LEU A 70 10.17 -1.87 41.15
N SER A 71 11.14 -1.17 40.60
CA SER A 71 12.44 -0.96 41.25
C SER A 71 12.17 -0.41 42.65
N HIS A 72 12.25 -1.28 43.66
CA HIS A 72 11.95 -0.88 45.02
C HIS A 72 13.13 -0.05 45.51
N ASP A 73 12.96 1.27 45.52
CA ASP A 73 13.89 2.20 46.15
C ASP A 73 14.13 1.71 47.58
N PRO A 74 15.39 1.39 47.97
CA PRO A 74 15.68 0.93 49.32
C PRO A 74 15.14 1.85 50.41
N ALA A 75 14.62 1.28 51.50
CA ALA A 75 13.98 2.05 52.59
C ALA A 75 14.87 3.18 53.17
N TRP A 76 16.20 3.00 53.12
CA TRP A 76 17.17 3.99 53.59
C TRP A 76 17.17 5.30 52.77
N MET A 77 16.67 5.31 51.53
CA MET A 77 16.62 6.53 50.71
C MET A 77 15.65 7.59 51.25
N LYS A 78 14.69 7.19 52.09
CA LYS A 78 13.70 8.08 52.71
C LYS A 78 14.20 8.67 54.05
N ALA A 79 15.37 8.25 54.53
CA ALA A 79 15.92 8.79 55.77
C ALA A 79 16.16 10.31 55.64
N PRO A 80 15.86 11.10 56.69
CA PRO A 80 16.13 12.53 56.67
C PRO A 80 17.63 12.81 56.85
N ILE A 81 18.15 13.76 56.07
CA ILE A 81 19.53 14.21 56.14
C ILE A 81 19.61 15.74 55.97
N ILE A 82 20.56 16.35 56.66
CA ILE A 82 20.85 17.78 56.57
C ILE A 82 22.32 17.92 56.17
N ILE A 83 22.57 18.67 55.09
CA ILE A 83 23.90 18.89 54.54
C ILE A 83 24.09 20.39 54.33
N ARG A 84 25.19 20.90 54.87
CA ARG A 84 25.61 22.29 54.70
C ARG A 84 27.09 22.31 54.42
N GLY A 85 27.47 22.94 53.33
CA GLY A 85 28.86 23.06 52.93
C GLY A 85 29.02 24.00 51.74
N ASP A 86 30.11 24.75 51.76
CA ASP A 86 30.52 25.63 50.67
C ASP A 86 31.85 25.12 50.10
N GLN A 87 31.90 24.95 48.78
CA GLN A 87 33.08 24.48 48.02
C GLN A 87 33.76 23.20 48.54
N LEU A 88 33.00 22.27 49.12
CA LEU A 88 33.57 20.99 49.54
C LEU A 88 33.72 20.02 48.35
N PRO A 89 34.70 19.11 48.38
CA PRO A 89 34.86 18.10 47.35
C PRO A 89 33.62 17.20 47.21
N PHE A 90 33.26 16.85 45.98
CA PHE A 90 32.19 15.89 45.68
C PHE A 90 32.32 14.59 46.49
N SER A 91 33.54 14.06 46.63
CA SER A 91 33.83 12.84 47.40
C SER A 91 33.47 12.93 48.90
N TYR A 92 33.46 14.15 49.45
CA TYR A 92 33.02 14.40 50.82
C TYR A 92 31.49 14.32 50.92
N TYR A 93 30.77 14.96 49.99
CA TYR A 93 29.30 14.91 49.98
C TYR A 93 28.76 13.51 49.73
N SER A 94 29.29 12.79 48.75
CA SER A 94 28.87 11.42 48.47
C SER A 94 29.05 10.51 49.70
N ARG A 95 30.17 10.61 50.41
CA ARG A 95 30.47 9.82 51.61
C ARG A 95 29.58 10.21 52.79
N THR A 96 29.36 11.51 53.00
CA THR A 96 28.49 11.99 54.09
C THR A 96 27.03 11.60 53.86
N ILE A 97 26.55 11.65 52.62
CA ILE A 97 25.21 11.18 52.24
C ILE A 97 25.08 9.67 52.48
N ALA A 98 26.08 8.88 52.09
CA ALA A 98 26.07 7.44 52.32
C ALA A 98 26.10 7.08 53.81
N LEU A 99 26.85 7.81 54.63
CA LEU A 99 26.85 7.63 56.09
C LEU A 99 25.50 7.99 56.71
N GLY A 100 24.85 9.05 56.25
CA GLY A 100 23.50 9.43 56.70
C GLY A 100 22.41 8.47 56.26
N ALA A 101 22.66 7.67 55.23
CA ALA A 101 21.76 6.61 54.78
C ALA A 101 21.91 5.30 55.58
N GLY A 102 23.07 5.05 56.20
CA GLY A 102 23.32 3.87 57.02
C GLY A 102 24.80 3.45 57.06
N THR A 103 25.21 2.77 58.12
CA THR A 103 26.63 2.41 58.40
C THR A 103 27.24 1.39 57.43
N SER A 104 26.42 0.73 56.60
CA SER A 104 26.85 -0.33 55.68
C SER A 104 26.87 0.10 54.21
N ILE A 105 26.53 1.36 53.89
CA ILE A 105 26.43 1.85 52.51
C ILE A 105 27.77 2.40 52.04
N LEU A 106 28.24 1.93 50.88
CA LEU A 106 29.52 2.32 50.31
C LEU A 106 29.34 3.07 49.00
N THR A 107 30.03 4.19 48.84
CA THR A 107 30.13 4.91 47.56
C THR A 107 31.32 4.42 46.77
N LYS A 108 31.11 4.07 45.50
CA LYS A 108 32.16 3.76 44.53
C LYS A 108 32.12 4.74 43.38
N TYR A 109 33.30 5.10 42.89
CA TYR A 109 33.46 6.01 41.76
C TYR A 109 33.96 5.22 40.56
N GLN A 110 33.48 5.56 39.37
CA GLN A 110 34.06 5.09 38.13
C GLN A 110 35.51 5.58 37.97
N ASN A 111 36.36 4.78 37.32
CA ASN A 111 37.73 5.17 37.02
C ASN A 111 37.74 6.42 36.11
N GLY A 112 38.48 7.46 36.50
CA GLY A 112 38.54 8.75 35.79
C GLY A 112 37.50 9.79 36.22
N LEU A 113 36.68 9.51 37.24
CA LEU A 113 35.80 10.51 37.86
C LEU A 113 36.64 11.48 38.71
N ASP A 114 36.44 12.79 38.58
CA ASP A 114 37.11 13.79 39.42
C ASP A 114 36.48 13.84 40.83
N PRO A 115 37.15 13.34 41.88
CA PRO A 115 36.61 13.33 43.23
C PRO A 115 36.78 14.67 43.95
N ALA A 116 37.57 15.60 43.38
CA ALA A 116 37.94 16.89 43.95
C ALA A 116 37.07 18.04 43.44
N LEU A 117 36.12 17.78 42.54
CA LEU A 117 35.18 18.77 42.04
C LEU A 117 34.50 19.49 43.21
N GLY A 118 34.73 20.81 43.31
CA GLY A 118 34.17 21.64 44.36
C GLY A 118 32.68 21.88 44.14
N VAL A 119 31.86 21.53 45.11
CA VAL A 119 30.40 21.71 45.06
C VAL A 119 29.93 22.48 46.29
N THR A 120 29.02 23.42 46.09
CA THR A 120 28.32 24.11 47.18
C THR A 120 26.91 23.55 47.26
N MET A 121 26.54 23.02 48.43
CA MET A 121 25.25 22.39 48.63
C MET A 121 24.70 22.71 50.02
N ASN A 122 23.50 23.31 50.02
CA ASN A 122 22.68 23.50 51.21
C ASN A 122 21.37 22.78 50.98
N TYR A 123 21.16 21.65 51.67
CA TYR A 123 19.97 20.82 51.49
C TYR A 123 19.51 20.20 52.81
N SER A 124 18.19 20.15 52.99
CA SER A 124 17.53 19.53 54.13
C SER A 124 16.33 18.75 53.58
N GLY A 125 16.32 17.44 53.77
CA GLY A 125 15.26 16.59 53.22
C GLY A 125 15.64 15.11 53.26
N THR A 126 15.18 14.33 52.29
CA THR A 126 15.51 12.90 52.20
C THR A 126 16.89 12.66 51.60
N VAL A 127 17.53 11.54 51.95
CA VAL A 127 18.76 11.05 51.32
C VAL A 127 18.63 11.01 49.80
N LYS A 128 17.50 10.54 49.27
CA LYS A 128 17.21 10.53 47.83
C LYS A 128 17.35 11.93 47.21
N GLY A 129 16.66 12.92 47.76
CA GLY A 129 16.74 14.28 47.22
C GLY A 129 18.12 14.92 47.39
N ALA A 130 18.90 14.51 48.40
CA ALA A 130 20.30 14.91 48.52
C ALA A 130 21.17 14.30 47.41
N LEU A 131 20.99 13.00 47.12
CA LEU A 131 21.68 12.34 46.01
C LEU A 131 21.30 12.94 44.65
N ASP A 132 20.01 13.21 44.42
CA ASP A 132 19.50 13.82 43.20
C ASP A 132 20.07 15.23 43.01
N LEU A 133 20.10 16.06 44.07
CA LEU A 133 20.67 17.41 43.99
C LEU A 133 22.17 17.34 43.72
N LEU A 134 22.90 16.45 44.39
CA LEU A 134 24.32 16.24 44.14
C LEU A 134 24.59 15.79 42.71
N ALA A 135 23.77 14.88 42.17
CA ALA A 135 23.83 14.44 40.79
C ALA A 135 23.59 15.59 39.80
N VAL A 136 22.57 16.42 40.03
CA VAL A 136 22.28 17.60 39.19
C VAL A 136 23.40 18.63 39.23
N LYS A 137 24.00 18.87 40.40
CA LYS A 137 25.09 19.85 40.56
C LYS A 137 26.41 19.38 39.94
N THR A 138 26.70 18.08 40.01
CA THR A 138 27.95 17.50 39.47
C THR A 138 27.82 17.05 38.02
N GLY A 139 26.60 16.85 37.52
CA GLY A 139 26.35 16.23 36.23
C GLY A 139 26.64 14.72 36.21
N TYR A 140 26.83 14.10 37.38
CA TYR A 140 27.08 12.66 37.53
C TYR A 140 25.78 11.91 37.80
N VAL A 141 25.71 10.66 37.35
CA VAL A 141 24.62 9.74 37.69
C VAL A 141 25.08 8.82 38.79
N TYR A 142 24.18 8.50 39.70
CA TYR A 142 24.37 7.39 40.61
C TYR A 142 23.45 6.23 40.23
N THR A 143 23.97 5.01 40.31
CA THR A 143 23.17 3.78 40.26
C THR A 143 23.32 3.05 41.58
N ILE A 144 22.21 2.51 42.08
CA ILE A 144 22.19 1.80 43.35
C ILE A 144 22.15 0.31 43.07
N GLN A 145 23.10 -0.43 43.63
CA GLN A 145 23.07 -1.89 43.63
C GLN A 145 23.16 -2.38 45.06
N LYS A 146 22.03 -2.85 45.60
CA LYS A 146 21.89 -3.32 46.99
C LYS A 146 22.26 -2.24 48.01
N ASN A 147 23.51 -2.24 48.47
CA ASN A 147 24.04 -1.34 49.50
C ASN A 147 25.25 -0.53 49.02
N LYS A 148 25.41 -0.39 47.70
CA LYS A 148 26.50 0.37 47.07
C LYS A 148 25.93 1.40 46.12
N ILE A 149 26.44 2.62 46.22
CA ILE A 149 26.13 3.74 45.32
C ILE A 149 27.29 3.85 44.33
N TYR A 150 27.02 3.62 43.04
CA TYR A 150 28.00 3.74 41.97
C TYR A 150 27.82 5.06 41.24
N TRP A 151 28.80 5.93 41.35
CA TRP A 151 28.84 7.20 40.62
C TRP A 151 29.53 7.04 39.28
N GLN A 152 28.86 7.53 38.24
CA GLN A 152 29.29 7.44 36.85
C GLN A 152 29.16 8.83 36.21
N GLN A 153 30.18 9.22 35.44
CA GLN A 153 30.13 10.45 34.64
C GLN A 153 29.39 10.22 33.32
N PHE A 154 29.57 9.04 32.74
CA PHE A 154 29.01 8.69 31.43
C PHE A 154 28.11 7.47 31.58
N VAL A 155 26.93 7.57 30.98
CA VAL A 155 25.96 6.47 30.90
C VAL A 155 25.82 6.09 29.43
N THR A 156 25.81 4.78 29.18
CA THR A 156 25.50 4.23 27.86
C THR A 156 24.03 3.82 27.84
N ARG A 157 23.27 4.32 26.88
CA ARG A 157 21.91 3.82 26.56
C ARG A 157 21.84 3.45 25.09
N THR A 158 21.14 2.36 24.82
CA THR A 158 20.79 1.92 23.46
C THR A 158 19.34 2.28 23.22
N PHE A 159 19.07 2.89 22.07
CA PHE A 159 17.75 3.29 21.63
C PHE A 159 17.40 2.56 20.34
N ASP A 160 16.21 1.99 20.28
CA ASP A 160 15.70 1.37 19.07
C ASP A 160 15.09 2.45 18.16
N ILE A 161 15.34 2.35 16.86
CA ILE A 161 14.80 3.27 15.87
C ILE A 161 13.70 2.56 15.09
N ALA A 162 12.56 3.23 14.92
CA ALA A 162 11.41 2.71 14.17
C ALA A 162 11.62 2.80 12.64
N PHE A 163 12.74 2.26 12.15
CA PHE A 163 13.09 2.20 10.73
C PHE A 163 13.60 0.80 10.39
N MET A 164 13.20 0.26 9.24
CA MET A 164 13.63 -1.07 8.81
C MET A 164 15.12 -1.05 8.40
N PRO A 165 15.90 -2.10 8.68
CA PRO A 165 17.29 -2.16 8.22
C PRO A 165 17.36 -2.15 6.69
N GLY A 166 18.28 -1.34 6.13
CA GLY A 166 18.54 -1.23 4.69
C GLY A 166 18.62 0.21 4.17
N SER A 167 19.29 0.40 3.03
CA SER A 167 19.26 1.66 2.29
C SER A 167 17.98 1.72 1.46
N SER A 168 17.11 2.70 1.72
CA SER A 168 15.95 2.96 0.88
C SER A 168 16.39 3.80 -0.33
N ASP A 169 16.90 3.13 -1.36
CA ASP A 169 17.03 3.74 -2.67
C ASP A 169 15.64 3.82 -3.27
N TYR A 170 15.18 5.04 -3.52
CA TYR A 170 13.96 5.24 -4.29
C TYR A 170 14.29 6.02 -5.55
N LEU A 171 13.76 5.50 -6.65
CA LEU A 171 13.66 6.23 -7.90
C LEU A 171 12.17 6.47 -8.12
N LEU A 172 11.81 7.74 -8.27
CA LEU A 172 10.43 8.14 -8.44
C LEU A 172 10.24 8.79 -9.81
N GLY A 173 10.20 7.94 -10.84
CA GLY A 173 10.14 8.30 -12.25
C GLY A 173 10.74 7.20 -13.10
N ASN A 174 10.41 7.17 -14.39
CA ASN A 174 11.03 6.25 -15.33
C ASN A 174 12.39 6.83 -15.76
N THR A 175 13.49 6.39 -15.15
CA THR A 175 14.79 6.55 -15.83
C THR A 175 14.79 5.49 -16.90
N GLY A 176 14.48 5.90 -18.14
CA GLY A 176 14.40 5.05 -19.33
C GLY A 176 15.40 3.91 -19.25
N SER A 177 14.95 2.79 -18.69
CA SER A 177 15.73 1.58 -18.62
C SER A 177 15.46 0.94 -19.95
N ALA A 178 16.21 1.42 -20.96
CA ALA A 178 16.48 0.60 -22.12
C ALA A 178 16.94 -0.75 -21.55
N ALA A 179 16.05 -1.74 -21.63
CA ALA A 179 16.42 -3.11 -21.35
C ALA A 179 17.61 -3.39 -22.25
N GLY A 180 18.79 -3.55 -21.63
CA GLY A 180 20.04 -3.75 -22.33
C GLY A 180 19.94 -4.98 -23.23
N ALA A 181 19.71 -4.74 -24.51
CA ALA A 181 20.01 -5.71 -25.55
C ALA A 181 21.53 -5.81 -25.59
N ASN A 182 22.09 -6.80 -24.88
CA ASN A 182 23.47 -7.22 -25.06
C ASN A 182 23.64 -7.72 -26.50
N THR A 183 24.03 -6.84 -27.41
CA THR A 183 24.49 -7.22 -28.76
C THR A 183 25.98 -7.52 -28.70
N SER A 184 26.33 -8.76 -28.37
CA SER A 184 27.69 -9.28 -28.45
C SER A 184 27.71 -10.64 -29.13
N GLN A 185 27.44 -10.72 -30.44
CA GLN A 185 28.07 -11.74 -31.31
C GLN A 185 27.81 -11.47 -32.80
N PRO A 186 28.84 -11.26 -33.64
CA PRO A 186 28.72 -11.35 -35.09
C PRO A 186 29.00 -12.80 -35.51
N GLY A 187 27.96 -13.53 -35.92
CA GLY A 187 28.15 -14.84 -36.57
C GLY A 187 27.03 -15.85 -36.36
N ALA A 188 25.83 -15.60 -36.90
CA ALA A 188 24.89 -16.65 -37.31
C ALA A 188 23.75 -16.01 -38.12
N ALA A 189 23.51 -16.50 -39.34
CA ALA A 189 22.39 -16.11 -40.17
C ALA A 189 21.08 -16.71 -39.61
N GLY A 190 20.39 -15.95 -38.77
CA GLY A 190 19.06 -16.27 -38.26
C GLY A 190 18.39 -15.00 -37.74
N ALA A 191 17.22 -14.65 -38.29
CA ALA A 191 16.53 -13.39 -38.01
C ALA A 191 16.11 -13.27 -36.53
N GLN A 192 16.87 -12.53 -35.74
CA GLN A 192 16.55 -12.20 -34.36
C GLN A 192 15.40 -11.18 -34.35
N VAL A 193 14.23 -11.56 -33.84
CA VAL A 193 13.14 -10.61 -33.58
C VAL A 193 13.42 -9.90 -32.27
N SER A 194 13.83 -8.63 -32.40
CA SER A 194 13.90 -7.68 -31.30
C SER A 194 12.49 -7.43 -30.77
N ASN A 195 12.28 -7.66 -29.47
CA ASN A 195 11.04 -7.36 -28.78
C ASN A 195 10.93 -5.83 -28.66
N TYR A 196 10.27 -5.19 -29.63
CA TYR A 196 9.94 -3.76 -29.58
C TYR A 196 8.92 -3.52 -28.47
N VAL A 197 9.41 -3.36 -27.24
CA VAL A 197 8.77 -2.42 -26.31
C VAL A 197 9.33 -1.07 -26.73
N SER A 198 8.51 -0.31 -27.45
CA SER A 198 8.74 1.11 -27.70
C SER A 198 8.71 1.84 -26.37
N SER A 199 9.77 1.74 -25.56
CA SER A 199 10.03 2.75 -24.56
C SER A 199 10.42 3.99 -25.34
N ASP A 200 9.47 4.90 -25.51
CA ASP A 200 9.73 6.21 -26.07
C ASP A 200 10.96 6.80 -25.38
N SER A 201 12.06 6.92 -26.13
CA SER A 201 13.35 7.38 -25.63
C SER A 201 13.43 8.91 -25.57
N SER A 202 12.28 9.59 -25.51
CA SER A 202 12.17 11.05 -25.44
C SER A 202 12.06 11.62 -24.03
N ASP A 203 11.91 10.83 -22.97
CA ASP A 203 11.60 11.38 -21.65
C ASP A 203 12.73 11.21 -20.63
N SER A 204 13.60 12.21 -20.61
CA SER A 204 14.30 12.60 -19.36
C SER A 204 13.38 13.40 -18.43
N GLU A 205 12.05 13.23 -18.58
CA GLU A 205 11.06 14.26 -18.26
C GLU A 205 10.12 13.92 -17.09
N TYR A 206 10.50 13.03 -16.16
CA TYR A 206 9.76 12.93 -14.89
C TYR A 206 10.69 12.88 -13.69
N SER A 207 10.61 13.96 -12.90
CA SER A 207 11.14 14.16 -11.54
C SER A 207 12.17 13.10 -11.15
N ASN A 208 13.39 13.16 -11.68
CA ASN A 208 14.54 12.33 -11.31
C ASN A 208 14.94 12.57 -9.83
N LEU A 209 14.01 12.32 -8.90
CA LEU A 209 14.21 12.22 -7.46
C LEU A 209 14.86 10.86 -7.26
N LYS A 210 16.13 10.81 -7.61
CA LYS A 210 17.05 9.79 -7.13
C LYS A 210 17.58 10.33 -5.81
N GLY A 211 17.01 9.83 -4.72
CA GLY A 211 17.44 10.19 -3.37
C GLY A 211 17.92 8.94 -2.65
N THR A 212 19.18 8.93 -2.23
CA THR A 212 19.61 8.06 -1.13
C THR A 212 19.15 8.75 0.16
N LEU A 213 17.96 8.42 0.66
CA LEU A 213 17.53 8.91 1.96
C LEU A 213 18.29 8.14 3.04
N SER A 214 19.51 8.58 3.34
CA SER A 214 20.33 7.98 4.40
C SER A 214 19.88 8.49 5.77
N VAL A 215 18.71 8.05 6.21
CA VAL A 215 18.13 8.37 7.53
C VAL A 215 19.16 8.18 8.66
N TRP A 216 19.97 7.12 8.56
CA TRP A 216 21.03 6.79 9.51
C TRP A 216 22.18 7.79 9.54
N LYS A 217 22.55 8.35 8.38
CA LYS A 217 23.62 9.36 8.28
C LYS A 217 23.17 10.68 8.90
N ASP A 218 21.95 11.10 8.60
CA ASP A 218 21.38 12.33 9.16
C ASP A 218 21.20 12.20 10.68
N LEU A 219 20.81 11.01 11.15
CA LEU A 219 20.70 10.68 12.57
C LEU A 219 22.07 10.71 13.27
N ASP A 220 23.12 10.11 12.68
CA ASP A 220 24.47 10.13 13.24
C ASP A 220 25.00 11.57 13.37
N VAL A 221 24.86 12.39 12.33
CA VAL A 221 25.27 13.80 12.35
C VAL A 221 24.50 14.59 13.41
N THR A 222 23.17 14.44 13.45
CA THR A 222 22.34 15.18 14.40
C THR A 222 22.65 14.80 15.84
N ILE A 223 22.85 13.51 16.12
CA ILE A 223 23.20 13.06 17.47
C ILE A 223 24.59 13.56 17.87
N ARG A 224 25.58 13.57 16.96
CA ARG A 224 26.91 14.12 17.24
C ARG A 224 26.88 15.58 17.70
N GLU A 225 26.04 16.41 17.09
CA GLU A 225 25.87 17.81 17.47
C GLU A 225 25.19 18.00 18.84
N LEU A 226 24.39 17.02 19.28
CA LEU A 226 23.74 17.03 20.61
C LEU A 226 24.64 16.49 21.74
N LEU A 227 25.77 15.86 21.41
CA LEU A 227 26.66 15.23 22.37
C LEU A 227 27.67 16.21 22.96
N SER A 228 28.19 15.87 24.15
CA SER A 228 29.36 16.55 24.70
C SER A 228 30.63 16.20 23.92
N PRO A 229 31.72 16.97 24.05
CA PRO A 229 33.00 16.68 23.37
C PRO A 229 33.57 15.28 23.65
N GLU A 230 33.20 14.69 24.79
CA GLU A 230 33.62 13.35 25.24
C GLU A 230 32.59 12.26 24.91
N GLY A 231 31.45 12.64 24.31
CA GLY A 231 30.35 11.75 23.95
C GLY A 231 30.70 10.84 22.77
N ARG A 232 30.15 9.63 22.77
CA ARG A 232 30.36 8.64 21.70
C ARG A 232 29.01 8.08 21.25
N VAL A 233 28.79 8.09 19.93
CA VAL A 233 27.64 7.44 19.29
C VAL A 233 28.12 6.29 18.41
N MET A 234 27.36 5.21 18.44
CA MET A 234 27.49 4.08 17.54
C MET A 234 26.12 3.77 16.96
N VAL A 235 25.99 3.96 15.65
CA VAL A 235 24.79 3.59 14.89
C VAL A 235 24.98 2.19 14.33
N SER A 236 23.99 1.32 14.54
CA SER A 236 23.95 0.00 13.94
C SER A 236 22.69 -0.12 13.09
N GLU A 237 22.86 0.03 11.77
CA GLU A 237 21.74 -0.06 10.82
C GLU A 237 21.15 -1.47 10.78
N SER A 238 21.99 -2.51 10.93
CA SER A 238 21.57 -3.92 10.90
C SER A 238 20.68 -4.31 12.07
N THR A 239 20.94 -3.77 13.26
CA THR A 239 20.08 -3.99 14.45
C THR A 239 19.03 -2.90 14.62
N SER A 240 18.98 -1.92 13.71
CA SER A 240 18.09 -0.76 13.79
C SER A 240 18.15 -0.03 15.13
N SER A 241 19.34 0.06 15.72
CA SER A 241 19.53 0.64 17.05
C SER A 241 20.75 1.55 17.12
N VAL A 242 20.69 2.51 18.04
CA VAL A 242 21.69 3.55 18.21
C VAL A 242 22.14 3.51 19.66
N THR A 243 23.42 3.26 19.88
CA THR A 243 24.02 3.23 21.20
C THR A 243 24.77 4.54 21.45
N VAL A 244 24.38 5.24 22.49
CA VAL A 244 24.92 6.55 22.85
C VAL A 244 25.51 6.49 24.24
N ARG A 245 26.74 6.98 24.38
CA ARG A 245 27.45 7.14 25.66
C ARG A 245 27.75 8.61 25.89
N ASP A 246 27.10 9.22 26.88
CA ASP A 246 27.36 10.60 27.28
C ASP A 246 26.92 10.88 28.72
N ARG A 247 27.04 12.14 29.16
CA ARG A 247 26.44 12.66 30.38
C ARG A 247 24.92 12.49 30.37
N PRO A 248 24.29 12.27 31.54
CA PRO A 248 22.84 12.05 31.66
C PRO A 248 21.99 13.16 31.03
N THR A 249 22.39 14.42 31.23
CA THR A 249 21.63 15.57 30.72
C THR A 249 21.51 15.54 29.21
N ASN A 250 22.60 15.23 28.50
CA ASN A 250 22.61 15.13 27.04
C ASN A 250 21.88 13.86 26.58
N LEU A 251 22.05 12.76 27.31
CA LEU A 251 21.37 11.51 27.01
C LEU A 251 19.84 11.63 27.09
N GLU A 252 19.33 12.48 27.99
CA GLU A 252 17.91 12.80 28.09
C GLU A 252 17.43 13.63 26.88
N LEU A 253 18.23 14.60 26.42
CA LEU A 253 17.94 15.34 25.19
C LEU A 253 17.88 14.41 23.97
N VAL A 254 18.85 13.50 23.86
CA VAL A 254 18.89 12.47 22.80
C VAL A 254 17.69 11.53 22.90
N SER A 255 17.32 11.08 24.12
CA SER A 255 16.14 10.23 24.35
C SER A 255 14.85 10.89 23.87
N ARG A 256 14.65 12.18 24.20
CA ARG A 256 13.49 12.96 23.75
C ARG A 256 13.49 13.15 22.23
N PHE A 257 14.64 13.44 21.65
CA PHE A 257 14.79 13.55 20.19
C PHE A 257 14.42 12.24 19.49
N ILE A 258 14.99 11.11 19.92
CA ILE A 258 14.73 9.79 19.32
C ILE A 258 13.26 9.38 19.52
N SER A 259 12.67 9.68 20.67
CA SER A 259 11.24 9.40 20.92
C SER A 259 10.34 10.16 19.94
N ASN A 260 10.60 11.45 19.74
CA ASN A 260 9.87 12.26 18.75
C ASN A 260 10.14 11.80 17.32
N PHE A 261 11.36 11.39 17.02
CA PHE A 261 11.75 10.88 15.71
C PHE A 261 11.01 9.57 15.38
N ASN A 262 11.02 8.61 16.29
CA ASN A 262 10.28 7.36 16.19
C ASN A 262 8.77 7.57 16.10
N HIS A 263 8.23 8.51 16.87
CA HIS A 263 6.82 8.86 16.78
C HIS A 263 6.44 9.41 15.39
N ASN A 264 7.35 10.10 14.70
CA ASN A 264 7.09 10.57 13.34
C ASN A 264 7.31 9.50 12.27
N LEU A 265 8.32 8.63 12.42
CA LEU A 265 8.58 7.54 11.47
C LEU A 265 7.52 6.43 11.52
N SER A 266 6.98 6.14 12.71
CA SER A 266 5.99 5.07 12.92
C SER A 266 4.58 5.39 12.40
N LYS A 267 4.32 6.64 11.99
CA LYS A 267 3.02 7.02 11.44
C LYS A 267 2.77 6.32 10.10
N GLN A 268 1.54 5.87 9.91
CA GLN A 268 1.11 5.15 8.71
C GLN A 268 -0.05 5.88 8.04
N VAL A 269 -0.11 5.77 6.72
CA VAL A 269 -1.23 6.23 5.90
C VAL A 269 -1.75 5.07 5.07
N LEU A 270 -3.03 4.76 5.19
CA LEU A 270 -3.73 3.95 4.21
C LEU A 270 -4.07 4.82 3.01
N VAL A 271 -3.54 4.50 1.84
CA VAL A 271 -3.89 5.18 0.60
C VAL A 271 -4.81 4.28 -0.21
N LYS A 272 -6.04 4.75 -0.41
CA LYS A 272 -7.02 4.13 -1.30
C LYS A 272 -6.98 4.86 -2.63
N VAL A 273 -6.72 4.12 -3.70
CA VAL A 273 -6.76 4.63 -5.07
C VAL A 273 -7.94 4.01 -5.80
N GLN A 274 -8.66 4.80 -6.59
CA GLN A 274 -9.75 4.32 -7.43
C GLN A 274 -9.56 4.88 -8.84
N VAL A 275 -9.50 3.98 -9.81
CA VAL A 275 -9.47 4.33 -11.23
C VAL A 275 -10.87 4.09 -11.78
N LEU A 276 -11.50 5.17 -12.23
CA LEU A 276 -12.82 5.21 -12.81
C LEU A 276 -12.67 5.38 -14.33
N ASP A 277 -13.37 4.57 -15.10
CA ASP A 277 -13.60 4.86 -16.52
C ASP A 277 -15.04 5.31 -16.70
N VAL A 278 -15.19 6.52 -17.23
CA VAL A 278 -16.48 7.15 -17.51
C VAL A 278 -16.69 7.15 -19.01
N ARG A 279 -17.67 6.40 -19.48
CA ARG A 279 -18.09 6.43 -20.88
C ARG A 279 -19.24 7.42 -21.03
N LEU A 280 -19.00 8.51 -21.74
CA LEU A 280 -20.00 9.54 -21.99
C LEU A 280 -20.90 9.10 -23.17
N GLU A 281 -22.21 9.32 -23.04
CA GLU A 281 -23.19 9.04 -24.09
C GLU A 281 -23.58 10.34 -24.84
N ASN A 282 -24.10 10.18 -26.06
CA ASN A 282 -24.17 11.08 -27.23
C ASN A 282 -24.59 12.57 -27.08
N ASP A 283 -24.75 13.12 -25.87
CA ASP A 283 -25.12 14.54 -25.65
C ASP A 283 -24.00 15.39 -25.01
N TRP A 284 -22.85 14.78 -24.64
CA TRP A 284 -21.74 15.46 -23.92
C TRP A 284 -20.42 15.45 -24.71
N ASP A 285 -20.40 16.12 -25.87
CA ASP A 285 -19.24 16.16 -26.78
C ASP A 285 -18.00 16.91 -26.22
N PHE A 286 -18.19 17.75 -25.20
CA PHE A 286 -17.13 18.58 -24.62
C PHE A 286 -16.40 17.95 -23.41
N GLY A 287 -16.79 16.75 -22.98
CA GLY A 287 -16.20 16.05 -21.82
C GLY A 287 -16.99 16.25 -20.52
N ILE A 288 -16.41 15.86 -19.38
CA ILE A 288 -17.05 16.03 -18.07
C ILE A 288 -17.21 17.52 -17.73
N ASP A 289 -18.45 17.94 -17.45
CA ASP A 289 -18.73 19.29 -16.96
C ASP A 289 -18.56 19.34 -15.43
N TRP A 290 -17.39 19.84 -15.01
CA TRP A 290 -17.05 20.03 -13.60
C TRP A 290 -17.89 21.10 -12.90
N GLN A 291 -18.45 22.08 -13.62
CA GLN A 291 -19.35 23.07 -13.03
C GLN A 291 -20.70 22.44 -12.68
N LEU A 292 -21.21 21.57 -13.56
CA LEU A 292 -22.40 20.77 -13.28
C LEU A 292 -22.17 19.82 -12.10
N ILE A 293 -21.00 19.19 -12.00
CA ILE A 293 -20.62 18.38 -10.83
C ILE A 293 -20.62 19.23 -9.56
N VAL A 294 -19.95 20.38 -9.54
CA VAL A 294 -19.93 21.29 -8.36
C VAL A 294 -21.36 21.68 -7.94
N SER A 295 -22.25 21.94 -8.90
CA SER A 295 -23.65 22.27 -8.61
C SER A 295 -24.42 21.11 -7.94
N ALA A 296 -24.07 19.86 -8.23
CA ALA A 296 -24.62 18.68 -7.56
C ALA A 296 -24.21 18.58 -6.07
N PHE A 297 -23.11 19.23 -5.68
CA PHE A 297 -22.64 19.30 -4.29
C PHE A 297 -23.30 20.42 -3.46
N HIS A 298 -24.07 21.34 -4.05
CA HIS A 298 -24.60 22.55 -3.38
C HIS A 298 -25.50 22.30 -2.16
N ASN A 299 -26.18 21.15 -2.07
CA ASN A 299 -27.00 20.77 -0.91
C ASN A 299 -26.45 19.53 -0.19
N SER A 300 -25.17 19.24 -0.39
CA SER A 300 -24.46 18.15 0.27
C SER A 300 -23.55 18.72 1.36
N PRO A 301 -23.20 17.94 2.39
CA PRO A 301 -22.23 18.35 3.40
C PRO A 301 -20.78 18.34 2.86
N PHE A 302 -20.57 18.27 1.54
CA PHE A 302 -19.26 18.24 0.91
C PHE A 302 -19.08 19.45 -0.01
N VAL A 303 -17.87 20.02 -0.04
CA VAL A 303 -17.48 21.13 -0.92
C VAL A 303 -16.43 20.67 -1.91
N VAL A 304 -16.61 21.05 -3.17
CA VAL A 304 -15.68 20.81 -4.27
C VAL A 304 -15.15 22.16 -4.76
N ASN A 305 -13.85 22.39 -4.68
CA ASN A 305 -13.19 23.55 -5.28
C ASN A 305 -12.64 23.14 -6.64
N ALA A 306 -13.42 23.35 -7.70
CA ALA A 306 -13.02 23.06 -9.07
C ALA A 306 -12.74 24.36 -9.83
N ASN A 307 -11.50 24.84 -9.78
CA ASN A 307 -11.01 25.83 -10.74
C ASN A 307 -10.33 25.08 -11.89
N TYR A 308 -10.73 25.39 -13.13
CA TYR A 308 -10.13 24.82 -14.34
C TYR A 308 -8.60 24.92 -14.29
N GLY A 309 -7.91 23.78 -14.42
CA GLY A 309 -6.44 23.71 -14.45
C GLY A 309 -5.73 23.52 -13.10
N THR A 310 -6.46 23.27 -12.00
CA THR A 310 -5.86 22.96 -10.67
C THR A 310 -6.36 21.63 -10.09
N PRO A 311 -5.58 20.94 -9.24
CA PRO A 311 -6.03 19.73 -8.56
C PRO A 311 -7.31 19.95 -7.75
N VAL A 312 -8.36 19.18 -8.04
CA VAL A 312 -9.66 19.28 -7.37
C VAL A 312 -9.66 18.40 -6.13
N ALA A 313 -10.05 18.95 -4.98
CA ALA A 313 -10.21 18.22 -3.73
C ALA A 313 -11.68 18.25 -3.26
N ILE A 314 -12.22 17.09 -2.90
CA ILE A 314 -13.55 16.95 -2.29
C ILE A 314 -13.37 16.91 -0.77
N ARG A 315 -14.01 17.83 -0.07
CA ARG A 315 -13.87 18.01 1.38
C ARG A 315 -15.19 17.89 2.10
N ALA A 316 -15.23 17.18 3.22
CA ALA A 316 -16.39 17.19 4.10
C ALA A 316 -16.43 18.47 4.95
N LEU A 317 -17.60 19.12 5.04
CA LEU A 317 -17.88 20.18 5.99
C LEU A 317 -18.40 19.54 7.29
N SER A 318 -17.67 19.74 8.38
CA SER A 318 -18.04 19.23 9.71
C SER A 318 -18.97 20.17 10.49
N ASP A 319 -19.28 21.36 9.98
CA ASP A 319 -20.09 22.36 10.68
C ASP A 319 -21.26 22.86 9.81
N GLN A 320 -22.48 22.56 10.27
CA GLN A 320 -23.77 22.76 9.59
C GLN A 320 -24.12 24.25 9.40
N ARG A 321 -23.39 25.17 10.07
CA ARG A 321 -23.67 26.63 10.08
C ARG A 321 -23.12 27.41 8.88
N GLN A 322 -22.27 26.81 8.04
CA GLN A 322 -21.76 27.49 6.84
C GLN A 322 -22.63 27.27 5.59
N ILE A 323 -23.50 26.25 5.59
CA ILE A 323 -24.43 25.97 4.46
C ILE A 323 -25.53 27.05 4.37
N ALA A 324 -25.90 27.66 5.50
CA ALA A 324 -26.99 28.65 5.56
C ALA A 324 -26.60 30.06 5.05
N ASN A 325 -25.30 30.36 4.88
CA ASN A 325 -24.81 31.70 4.55
C ASN A 325 -24.21 31.86 3.14
N SER A 326 -24.23 30.80 2.30
CA SER A 326 -23.93 30.93 0.88
C SER A 326 -25.21 31.18 0.09
N THR A 327 -25.66 32.43 0.04
CA THR A 327 -26.68 32.88 -0.92
C THR A 327 -26.10 32.83 -2.33
N ILE A 328 -26.25 31.69 -3.00
CA ILE A 328 -26.07 31.54 -4.45
C ILE A 328 -27.46 31.17 -5.00
N PRO A 329 -27.99 31.88 -6.02
CA PRO A 329 -29.38 31.80 -6.42
C PRO A 329 -29.83 30.37 -6.76
N ILE A 330 -30.93 29.94 -6.11
CA ILE A 330 -31.62 28.66 -6.29
C ILE A 330 -32.45 28.74 -7.56
N SER A 331 -31.89 28.29 -8.69
CA SER A 331 -32.66 28.12 -9.94
C SER A 331 -32.15 26.98 -10.83
N VAL A 332 -31.43 26.00 -10.29
CA VAL A 332 -30.96 24.81 -11.03
C VAL A 332 -31.54 23.54 -10.38
N PRO A 333 -32.07 22.58 -11.14
CA PRO A 333 -32.66 21.36 -10.60
C PRO A 333 -31.66 20.57 -9.74
N GLN A 334 -32.09 20.24 -8.53
CA GLN A 334 -31.31 19.50 -7.54
C GLN A 334 -31.29 18.01 -7.91
N PHE A 335 -30.16 17.50 -8.38
CA PHE A 335 -29.98 16.08 -8.70
C PHE A 335 -29.42 15.31 -7.50
N GLY A 336 -29.99 14.14 -7.24
CA GLY A 336 -30.00 13.48 -5.93
C GLY A 336 -28.65 13.07 -5.32
N THR A 337 -28.50 13.32 -4.03
CA THR A 337 -28.46 12.30 -2.95
C THR A 337 -28.81 13.04 -1.65
N GLN A 338 -29.97 12.75 -1.06
CA GLN A 338 -30.29 13.24 0.29
C GLN A 338 -29.43 12.42 1.26
N VAL A 339 -28.19 12.87 1.51
CA VAL A 339 -27.36 12.28 2.56
C VAL A 339 -27.95 12.73 3.89
N ASP A 340 -28.41 11.75 4.68
CA ASP A 340 -28.86 11.96 6.06
C ASP A 340 -27.80 12.80 6.82
N PRO A 341 -28.13 14.01 7.31
CA PRO A 341 -27.19 14.90 8.00
C PRO A 341 -26.55 14.26 9.24
N SER A 342 -27.07 13.15 9.74
CA SER A 342 -26.51 12.39 10.86
C SER A 342 -25.37 11.44 10.48
N LYS A 343 -25.07 11.24 9.18
CA LYS A 343 -24.07 10.25 8.68
C LYS A 343 -22.93 10.86 7.85
N VAL A 344 -22.69 12.16 7.97
CA VAL A 344 -21.68 12.93 7.19
C VAL A 344 -20.26 12.35 7.30
N GLY A 345 -19.92 11.64 8.38
CA GLY A 345 -18.61 10.98 8.55
C GLY A 345 -18.52 9.53 8.05
N GLN A 346 -19.62 8.93 7.57
CA GLN A 346 -19.68 7.50 7.17
C GLN A 346 -19.84 7.30 5.66
N VAL A 347 -20.23 8.33 4.92
CA VAL A 347 -20.40 8.25 3.45
C VAL A 347 -19.09 8.67 2.79
N PRO A 348 -18.44 7.79 2.01
CA PRO A 348 -17.21 8.16 1.31
C PRO A 348 -17.48 9.27 0.27
N SER A 349 -16.69 10.34 0.31
CA SER A 349 -16.82 11.53 -0.55
C SER A 349 -16.90 11.23 -2.05
N TYR A 350 -16.28 10.14 -2.51
CA TYR A 350 -16.30 9.72 -3.92
C TYR A 350 -17.64 9.19 -4.42
N THR A 351 -18.55 8.77 -3.54
CA THR A 351 -19.85 8.18 -3.94
C THR A 351 -20.77 9.21 -4.58
N ILE A 352 -20.72 10.46 -4.11
CA ILE A 352 -21.46 11.58 -4.68
C ILE A 352 -20.90 11.93 -6.06
N LEU A 353 -19.58 11.96 -6.20
CA LEU A 353 -18.93 12.14 -7.50
C LEU A 353 -19.32 11.03 -8.48
N LEU A 354 -19.30 9.77 -8.06
CA LEU A 354 -19.70 8.65 -8.91
C LEU A 354 -21.15 8.77 -9.39
N ASN A 355 -22.07 9.19 -8.52
CA ASN A 355 -23.47 9.40 -8.88
C ASN A 355 -23.64 10.59 -9.84
N ALA A 356 -22.90 11.68 -9.65
CA ALA A 356 -22.90 12.81 -10.57
C ALA A 356 -22.32 12.42 -11.94
N LEU A 357 -21.24 11.64 -11.98
CA LEU A 357 -20.65 11.10 -13.20
C LEU A 357 -21.59 10.13 -13.92
N ASN A 358 -22.32 9.31 -13.15
CA ASN A 358 -23.34 8.40 -13.69
C ASN A 358 -24.55 9.10 -14.32
N GLN A 359 -24.75 10.40 -14.05
CA GLN A 359 -25.80 11.19 -14.70
C GLN A 359 -25.35 11.77 -16.04
N GLN A 360 -24.06 12.03 -16.22
CA GLN A 360 -23.48 12.52 -17.49
C GLN A 360 -23.05 11.37 -18.43
N GLY A 361 -22.80 10.17 -17.88
CA GLY A 361 -22.42 8.99 -18.64
C GLY A 361 -22.51 7.71 -17.82
N LYS A 362 -21.97 6.60 -18.34
CA LYS A 362 -21.82 5.35 -17.58
C LYS A 362 -20.45 5.33 -16.93
N ALA A 363 -20.38 5.53 -15.61
CA ALA A 363 -19.15 5.42 -14.85
C ALA A 363 -19.00 4.02 -14.25
N SER A 364 -17.83 3.40 -14.46
CA SER A 364 -17.48 2.12 -13.85
C SER A 364 -16.15 2.23 -13.11
N ILE A 365 -16.07 1.60 -11.94
CA ILE A 365 -14.80 1.43 -11.23
C ILE A 365 -14.05 0.29 -11.91
N VAL A 366 -12.85 0.57 -12.40
CA VAL A 366 -12.00 -0.41 -13.09
C VAL A 366 -11.05 -1.08 -12.10
N THR A 367 -10.41 -0.28 -11.24
CA THR A 367 -9.38 -0.77 -10.32
C THR A 367 -9.43 0.01 -9.00
N GLU A 368 -9.42 -0.69 -7.86
CA GLU A 368 -9.34 -0.09 -6.51
C GLU A 368 -8.19 -0.70 -5.67
N PRO A 369 -6.91 -0.32 -5.91
CA PRO A 369 -5.84 -0.74 -5.02
C PRO A 369 -5.88 0.02 -3.69
N ARG A 370 -5.58 -0.71 -2.61
CA ARG A 370 -5.39 -0.15 -1.26
C ARG A 370 -4.01 -0.54 -0.77
N VAL A 371 -3.25 0.42 -0.27
CA VAL A 371 -1.90 0.19 0.24
C VAL A 371 -1.68 0.98 1.53
N VAL A 372 -1.01 0.36 2.50
CA VAL A 372 -0.56 1.04 3.71
C VAL A 372 0.88 1.46 3.49
N CYS A 373 1.12 2.75 3.64
CA CYS A 373 2.42 3.37 3.44
C CYS A 373 2.94 3.91 4.77
N LEU A 374 4.24 3.77 5.03
CA LEU A 374 4.91 4.42 6.16
C LEU A 374 5.26 5.88 5.83
N ASN A 375 5.30 6.72 6.85
CA ASN A 375 5.65 8.13 6.69
C ASN A 375 7.08 8.29 6.13
N ASN A 376 7.25 9.17 5.14
CA ASN A 376 8.51 9.41 4.43
C ASN A 376 9.11 8.18 3.72
N GLN A 377 8.32 7.15 3.42
CA GLN A 377 8.78 5.96 2.68
C GLN A 377 7.97 5.76 1.40
N VAL A 378 8.67 5.45 0.30
CA VAL A 378 8.04 5.12 -0.97
C VAL A 378 7.44 3.72 -0.90
N SER A 379 6.16 3.60 -1.23
CA SER A 379 5.47 2.33 -1.39
C SER A 379 5.09 2.13 -2.85
N VAL A 380 5.28 0.93 -3.37
CA VAL A 380 4.96 0.56 -4.76
C VAL A 380 3.82 -0.46 -4.79
N VAL A 381 2.86 -0.25 -5.68
CA VAL A 381 1.78 -1.19 -6.00
C VAL A 381 1.85 -1.49 -7.48
N ARG A 382 2.01 -2.76 -7.85
CA ARG A 382 2.08 -3.19 -9.25
C ARG A 382 1.06 -4.30 -9.51
N ILE A 383 0.10 -4.03 -10.37
CA ILE A 383 -0.96 -4.95 -10.80
C ILE A 383 -0.85 -5.08 -12.31
N VAL A 384 -0.19 -6.12 -12.79
CA VAL A 384 0.09 -6.32 -14.21
C VAL A 384 -0.43 -7.65 -14.72
N GLN A 385 -0.79 -7.69 -15.99
CA GLN A 385 -1.15 -8.86 -16.75
C GLN A 385 -0.12 -9.07 -17.86
N GLN A 386 0.31 -10.32 -18.03
CA GLN A 386 1.26 -10.72 -19.07
C GLN A 386 0.54 -11.53 -20.14
N ASN A 387 0.52 -11.02 -21.37
CA ASN A 387 -0.11 -11.68 -22.51
C ASN A 387 0.99 -12.18 -23.47
N GLY A 388 0.95 -13.46 -23.81
CA GLY A 388 1.81 -14.02 -24.86
C GLY A 388 1.27 -13.76 -26.25
N TYR A 389 2.15 -13.52 -27.22
CA TYR A 389 1.80 -13.32 -28.62
C TYR A 389 2.84 -13.95 -29.55
N VAL A 390 2.47 -14.16 -30.83
CA VAL A 390 3.41 -14.68 -31.83
C VAL A 390 4.26 -13.54 -32.38
N ALA A 391 5.50 -13.42 -31.89
CA ALA A 391 6.41 -12.34 -32.27
C ALA A 391 7.12 -12.61 -33.60
N SER A 392 7.47 -13.87 -33.87
CA SER A 392 8.14 -14.26 -35.11
C SER A 392 7.74 -15.64 -35.58
N ILE A 393 7.75 -15.81 -36.89
CA ILE A 393 7.68 -17.12 -37.54
C ILE A 393 8.85 -17.19 -38.52
N GLN A 394 9.77 -18.12 -38.30
CA GLN A 394 10.84 -18.42 -39.24
C GLN A 394 10.46 -19.68 -40.04
N ASN A 395 10.37 -19.54 -41.36
CA ASN A 395 10.13 -20.65 -42.27
C ASN A 395 11.46 -21.05 -42.91
N THR A 396 11.93 -22.27 -42.62
CA THR A 396 13.09 -22.85 -43.32
C THR A 396 12.57 -23.88 -44.30
N SER A 397 12.69 -23.59 -45.60
CA SER A 397 12.40 -24.58 -46.64
C SER A 397 13.70 -25.34 -46.97
N LEU A 398 13.76 -26.63 -46.63
CA LEU A 398 14.85 -27.49 -47.08
C LEU A 398 14.47 -28.08 -48.44
N ALA A 399 15.21 -27.72 -49.50
CA ALA A 399 15.01 -28.30 -50.82
C ALA A 399 15.57 -29.74 -50.83
N GLY A 400 14.69 -30.73 -50.76
CA GLY A 400 15.07 -32.14 -50.97
C GLY A 400 15.06 -32.47 -52.45
N THR A 401 16.22 -32.83 -53.02
CA THR A 401 16.30 -33.35 -54.38
C THR A 401 15.93 -34.83 -54.38
N GLY A 402 14.65 -35.15 -54.61
CA GLY A 402 14.19 -36.51 -54.90
C GLY A 402 14.33 -36.80 -56.39
N SER A 403 15.26 -37.68 -56.79
CA SER A 403 15.37 -38.14 -58.18
C SER A 403 14.33 -39.22 -58.45
N SER A 404 13.24 -38.86 -59.14
CA SER A 404 12.39 -39.83 -59.86
C SER A 404 12.58 -39.65 -61.35
N THR A 405 12.83 -40.76 -62.05
CA THR A 405 13.01 -40.81 -63.51
C THR A 405 11.75 -40.30 -64.22
N GLY A 406 11.80 -39.05 -64.69
CA GLY A 406 10.73 -38.40 -65.45
C GLY A 406 10.04 -37.27 -64.70
N GLY A 407 10.70 -36.10 -64.62
CA GLY A 407 10.12 -34.85 -64.11
C GLY A 407 10.56 -34.52 -62.68
N THR A 408 11.31 -33.42 -62.54
CA THR A 408 11.78 -32.89 -61.24
C THR A 408 10.61 -32.27 -60.48
N THR A 409 10.03 -32.97 -59.50
CA THR A 409 9.14 -32.33 -58.51
C THR A 409 9.91 -32.05 -57.22
N ASN A 410 10.16 -30.76 -56.95
CA ASN A 410 10.68 -30.30 -55.66
C ASN A 410 9.64 -30.58 -54.56
N VAL A 411 9.83 -31.61 -53.75
CA VAL A 411 9.10 -31.79 -52.49
C VAL A 411 9.98 -31.23 -51.38
N GLY A 412 9.87 -29.91 -51.14
CA GLY A 412 10.54 -29.26 -50.01
C GLY A 412 9.73 -29.45 -48.73
N THR A 413 10.34 -29.97 -47.67
CA THR A 413 9.75 -29.94 -46.33
C THR A 413 9.91 -28.53 -45.77
N VAL A 414 8.80 -27.85 -45.49
CA VAL A 414 8.81 -26.55 -44.80
C VAL A 414 8.72 -26.83 -43.30
N THR A 415 9.74 -26.47 -42.53
CA THR A 415 9.66 -26.41 -41.06
C THR A 415 9.41 -24.96 -40.65
N SER A 416 8.34 -24.73 -39.88
CA SER A 416 8.02 -23.41 -39.32
C SER A 416 8.39 -23.40 -37.84
N GLN A 417 9.32 -22.54 -37.44
CA GLN A 417 9.66 -22.29 -36.05
C GLN A 417 8.96 -21.01 -35.58
N VAL A 418 8.14 -21.12 -34.53
CA VAL A 418 7.40 -19.99 -33.95
C VAL A 418 8.11 -19.51 -32.69
N THR A 419 8.44 -18.22 -32.63
CA THR A 419 9.03 -17.58 -31.44
C THR A 419 7.96 -16.73 -30.74
N PRO A 420 7.55 -17.08 -29.50
CA PRO A 420 6.61 -16.28 -28.74
C PRO A 420 7.27 -15.01 -28.18
N GLY A 421 6.52 -13.92 -28.13
CA GLY A 421 6.82 -12.71 -27.36
C GLY A 421 5.83 -12.55 -26.22
N THR A 422 6.11 -11.65 -25.28
CA THR A 422 5.19 -11.34 -24.18
C THR A 422 5.08 -9.84 -23.97
N VAL A 423 3.85 -9.35 -23.84
CA VAL A 423 3.54 -7.96 -23.48
C VAL A 423 3.01 -7.91 -22.05
N ILE A 424 3.49 -6.95 -21.25
CA ILE A 424 3.06 -6.76 -19.86
C ILE A 424 2.31 -5.43 -19.79
N THR A 425 1.03 -5.47 -19.44
CA THR A 425 0.18 -4.28 -19.29
C THR A 425 -0.48 -4.24 -17.92
N GLY A 426 -0.69 -3.07 -17.33
CA GLY A 426 -1.42 -2.91 -16.07
C GLY A 426 -1.10 -1.62 -15.34
N LEU A 427 -1.35 -1.58 -14.03
CA LEU A 427 -1.14 -0.42 -13.18
C LEU A 427 0.13 -0.57 -12.33
N THR A 428 1.04 0.40 -12.41
CA THR A 428 2.13 0.59 -11.46
C THR A 428 1.93 1.91 -10.76
N LEU A 429 2.03 1.94 -9.43
CA LEU A 429 1.73 3.09 -8.60
C LEU A 429 2.81 3.24 -7.54
N TYR A 430 3.52 4.37 -7.54
CA TYR A 430 4.47 4.77 -6.52
C TYR A 430 3.88 5.89 -5.67
N ILE A 431 3.91 5.71 -4.36
CA ILE A 431 3.30 6.63 -3.40
C ILE A 431 4.32 7.01 -2.35
N LEU A 432 4.55 8.31 -2.16
CA LEU A 432 5.36 8.85 -1.09
C LEU A 432 4.49 9.79 -0.23
N PRO A 433 4.06 9.34 0.96
CA PRO A 433 3.36 10.19 1.91
C PRO A 433 4.34 10.87 2.87
N LYS A 434 4.06 12.14 3.20
CA LYS A 434 4.68 12.88 4.29
C LYS A 434 3.58 13.51 5.15
N ILE A 435 3.45 13.02 6.37
CA ILE A 435 2.45 13.45 7.33
C ILE A 435 3.00 14.63 8.13
N LEU A 436 2.31 15.75 8.08
CA LEU A 436 2.61 16.94 8.86
C LEU A 436 1.33 17.42 9.55
N HIS A 437 1.25 17.18 10.86
CA HIS A 437 0.05 17.43 11.66
C HIS A 437 -1.18 16.70 11.07
N ASP A 438 -2.18 17.45 10.58
CA ASP A 438 -3.42 16.94 9.97
C ASP A 438 -3.36 16.93 8.42
N LYS A 439 -2.23 17.35 7.84
CA LYS A 439 -2.03 17.40 6.38
C LYS A 439 -1.09 16.31 5.93
N ILE A 440 -1.41 15.70 4.81
CA ILE A 440 -0.63 14.66 4.15
C ILE A 440 -0.14 15.26 2.83
N TYR A 441 1.17 15.47 2.74
CA TYR A 441 1.84 15.74 1.48
C TYR A 441 1.97 14.41 0.77
N LEU A 442 1.31 14.27 -0.37
CA LEU A 442 1.32 13.03 -1.13
C LEU A 442 1.95 13.30 -2.49
N GLN A 443 3.01 12.57 -2.79
CA GLN A 443 3.52 12.45 -4.15
C GLN A 443 3.11 11.10 -4.72
N VAL A 444 2.43 11.14 -5.86
CA VAL A 444 1.93 9.95 -6.54
C VAL A 444 2.47 9.92 -7.95
N ASN A 445 2.98 8.75 -8.33
CA ASN A 445 3.33 8.44 -9.70
C ASN A 445 2.55 7.20 -10.10
N ALA A 446 1.77 7.27 -11.17
CA ALA A 446 1.01 6.13 -11.65
C ALA A 446 1.26 5.93 -13.14
N ASP A 447 1.55 4.69 -13.52
CA ASP A 447 1.70 4.25 -14.89
C ASP A 447 0.61 3.22 -15.15
N LEU A 448 -0.33 3.52 -16.03
CA LEU A 448 -1.42 2.65 -16.42
C LEU A 448 -1.27 2.27 -17.88
N SER A 449 -1.11 0.98 -18.16
CA SER A 449 -1.08 0.44 -19.52
C SER A 449 -2.22 -0.55 -19.76
N THR A 450 -2.84 -0.45 -20.92
CA THR A 450 -3.89 -1.37 -21.38
C THR A 450 -3.52 -1.95 -22.74
N ASN A 451 -3.76 -3.25 -22.91
CA ASN A 451 -3.60 -3.91 -24.21
C ASN A 451 -4.91 -3.77 -25.01
N ASP A 452 -4.86 -3.03 -26.11
CA ASP A 452 -6.01 -2.74 -26.98
C ASP A 452 -6.21 -3.82 -28.06
N GLY A 453 -5.48 -4.92 -27.96
CA GLY A 453 -5.57 -6.09 -28.83
C GLY A 453 -4.33 -6.28 -29.70
N PHE A 454 -4.39 -7.29 -30.56
CA PHE A 454 -3.29 -7.64 -31.47
C PHE A 454 -3.70 -7.38 -32.90
N THR A 455 -2.87 -6.67 -33.66
CA THR A 455 -2.98 -6.61 -35.11
C THR A 455 -2.20 -7.75 -35.72
N THR A 456 -2.82 -8.53 -36.62
CA THR A 456 -2.12 -9.59 -37.33
C THR A 456 -1.48 -9.03 -38.60
N SER A 457 -0.26 -9.45 -38.89
CA SER A 457 0.46 -9.12 -40.12
C SER A 457 1.12 -10.37 -40.66
N GLY A 458 1.01 -10.63 -41.96
CA GLY A 458 1.61 -11.79 -42.60
C GLY A 458 0.80 -12.35 -43.76
N THR A 459 1.35 -13.36 -44.42
CA THR A 459 0.77 -13.98 -45.63
C THR A 459 0.51 -15.47 -45.38
N GLY A 460 -0.72 -15.94 -45.66
CA GLY A 460 -1.11 -17.35 -45.51
C GLY A 460 -1.08 -17.83 -44.05
N ASN A 461 -0.47 -18.99 -43.79
CA ASN A 461 -0.37 -19.61 -42.46
C ASN A 461 0.73 -19.02 -41.56
N SER A 462 1.49 -18.03 -42.04
CA SER A 462 2.54 -17.34 -41.30
C SER A 462 2.10 -15.92 -40.95
N GLN A 463 1.28 -15.80 -39.89
CA GLN A 463 0.83 -14.51 -39.35
C GLN A 463 1.51 -14.22 -38.01
N ILE A 464 2.18 -13.07 -37.92
CA ILE A 464 2.68 -12.52 -36.65
C ILE A 464 1.60 -11.63 -36.01
N GLN A 465 1.71 -11.46 -34.70
CA GLN A 465 0.82 -10.61 -33.90
C GLN A 465 1.61 -9.40 -33.38
N LEU A 466 1.09 -8.20 -33.56
CA LEU A 466 1.65 -6.96 -33.02
C LEU A 466 0.70 -6.42 -31.94
N PRO A 467 1.12 -6.36 -30.66
CA PRO A 467 0.29 -5.78 -29.60
C PRO A 467 0.14 -4.26 -29.78
N ASN A 468 -1.08 -3.77 -29.61
CA ASN A 468 -1.35 -2.34 -29.47
C ASN A 468 -1.51 -2.02 -27.99
N ILE A 469 -0.68 -1.12 -27.45
CA ILE A 469 -0.69 -0.76 -26.04
C ILE A 469 -1.01 0.72 -25.92
N THR A 470 -1.98 1.07 -25.07
CA THR A 470 -2.21 2.44 -24.62
C THR A 470 -1.60 2.62 -23.25
N GLU A 471 -0.75 3.64 -23.08
CA GLU A 471 -0.11 3.98 -21.81
C GLU A 471 -0.56 5.36 -21.32
N LYS A 472 -0.78 5.49 -20.00
CA LYS A 472 -1.22 6.70 -19.31
C LYS A 472 -0.32 6.91 -18.11
N HIS A 473 0.38 8.03 -18.06
CA HIS A 473 1.33 8.37 -17.00
C HIS A 473 0.82 9.56 -16.17
N PHE A 474 0.98 9.48 -14.85
CA PHE A 474 0.56 10.50 -13.90
C PHE A 474 1.70 10.79 -12.92
N ASN A 475 2.12 12.04 -12.77
CA ASN A 475 3.06 12.48 -11.73
C ASN A 475 2.48 13.72 -11.04
N GLN A 476 2.10 13.59 -9.77
CA GLN A 476 1.48 14.70 -9.04
C GLN A 476 1.95 14.79 -7.60
N LYS A 477 2.19 16.02 -7.16
CA LYS A 477 2.41 16.39 -5.75
C LYS A 477 1.21 17.18 -5.27
N SER A 478 0.58 16.75 -4.19
CA SER A 478 -0.58 17.43 -3.63
C SER A 478 -0.54 17.40 -2.11
N VAL A 479 -1.29 18.33 -1.49
CA VAL A 479 -1.49 18.39 -0.05
C VAL A 479 -2.96 18.13 0.22
N ILE A 480 -3.23 17.09 0.98
CA ILE A 480 -4.58 16.62 1.26
C ILE A 480 -4.74 16.32 2.73
N ARG A 481 -5.93 16.54 3.29
CA ARG A 481 -6.22 16.15 4.68
C ARG A 481 -6.52 14.66 4.75
N SER A 482 -6.41 14.12 5.95
CA SER A 482 -6.85 12.74 6.21
C SER A 482 -8.35 12.59 5.90
N GLY A 483 -8.71 11.63 5.06
CA GLY A 483 -10.09 11.32 4.67
C GLY A 483 -10.64 12.12 3.48
N ASP A 484 -10.00 13.21 3.06
CA ASP A 484 -10.39 13.97 1.86
C ASP A 484 -9.98 13.19 0.58
N THR A 485 -10.77 13.31 -0.49
CA THR A 485 -10.47 12.67 -1.78
C THR A 485 -9.87 13.69 -2.75
N LEU A 486 -8.67 13.39 -3.26
CA LEU A 486 -8.03 14.10 -4.37
C LEU A 486 -8.47 13.52 -5.71
N ILE A 487 -8.80 14.39 -6.66
CA ILE A 487 -8.97 14.05 -8.07
C ILE A 487 -7.67 14.45 -8.78
N LEU A 488 -6.93 13.47 -9.30
CA LEU A 488 -5.60 13.74 -9.89
C LEU A 488 -5.68 14.18 -11.34
N ALA A 489 -6.53 13.54 -12.14
CA ALA A 489 -6.65 13.82 -13.57
C ALA A 489 -7.91 13.18 -14.17
N GLY A 490 -8.43 13.78 -15.23
CA GLY A 490 -9.40 13.21 -16.17
C GLY A 490 -8.77 13.17 -17.57
N PHE A 491 -8.36 11.99 -18.06
CA PHE A 491 -7.82 11.86 -19.41
C PHE A 491 -8.96 11.53 -20.38
N ARG A 492 -9.12 12.36 -21.43
CA ARG A 492 -10.19 12.21 -22.42
C ARG A 492 -9.70 11.52 -23.67
N GLN A 493 -10.32 10.39 -24.01
CA GLN A 493 -10.07 9.66 -25.25
C GLN A 493 -11.31 9.72 -26.14
N LEU A 494 -11.16 10.38 -27.29
CA LEU A 494 -12.18 10.47 -28.32
C LEU A 494 -11.98 9.34 -29.33
N THR A 495 -12.93 8.40 -29.39
CA THR A 495 -12.95 7.36 -30.42
C THR A 495 -14.11 7.61 -31.37
N ASN A 496 -13.78 8.08 -32.58
CA ASN A 496 -14.77 8.27 -33.64
C ASN A 496 -14.87 6.98 -34.46
N ARG A 497 -16.00 6.26 -34.34
CA ARG A 497 -16.32 5.12 -35.22
C ARG A 497 -17.38 5.54 -36.23
N ALA A 498 -16.95 5.85 -37.44
CA ALA A 498 -17.85 6.03 -38.58
C ALA A 498 -18.19 4.65 -39.16
N GLY A 499 -19.36 4.11 -38.82
CA GLY A 499 -19.87 2.86 -39.38
C GLY A 499 -20.84 3.13 -40.52
N ALA A 500 -20.55 2.64 -41.72
CA ALA A 500 -21.53 2.59 -42.80
C ALA A 500 -22.33 1.28 -42.71
N ASN A 501 -23.42 1.25 -41.94
CA ASN A 501 -24.37 0.14 -42.05
C ASN A 501 -25.23 0.35 -43.30
N GLN A 502 -24.77 -0.19 -44.43
CA GLN A 502 -25.56 -0.23 -45.67
C GLN A 502 -26.45 -1.48 -45.66
N PHE A 503 -27.74 -1.32 -45.35
CA PHE A 503 -28.72 -2.40 -45.58
C PHE A 503 -29.16 -2.47 -47.05
N ILE A 504 -28.95 -1.39 -47.82
CA ILE A 504 -29.24 -1.29 -49.26
C ILE A 504 -28.12 -0.46 -49.91
N THR A 505 -27.62 -0.89 -51.07
CA THR A 505 -26.44 -0.38 -51.78
C THR A 505 -26.55 1.04 -52.35
N SER A 506 -27.57 1.82 -51.97
CA SER A 506 -27.76 3.20 -52.45
C SER A 506 -27.32 4.24 -51.42
N GLN A 507 -26.29 5.04 -51.73
CA GLN A 507 -25.84 6.16 -50.90
C GLN A 507 -26.91 7.26 -50.68
N ALA A 508 -27.97 7.30 -51.51
CA ALA A 508 -29.02 8.31 -51.44
C ALA A 508 -30.06 8.09 -50.33
N LEU A 509 -30.14 6.88 -49.75
CA LEU A 509 -31.10 6.52 -48.69
C LEU A 509 -30.42 5.99 -47.42
N GLY A 510 -29.09 6.06 -47.34
CA GLY A 510 -28.29 5.49 -46.24
C GLY A 510 -27.90 6.54 -45.21
N GLY A 511 -28.48 6.44 -44.00
CA GLY A 511 -28.07 7.24 -42.85
C GLY A 511 -26.62 6.93 -42.44
N LYS A 512 -25.78 7.95 -42.35
CA LYS A 512 -24.45 7.84 -41.76
C LYS A 512 -24.62 7.79 -40.24
N ALA A 513 -24.58 6.61 -39.66
CA ALA A 513 -24.46 6.46 -38.20
C ALA A 513 -22.98 6.65 -37.83
N ALA A 514 -22.56 7.90 -37.63
CA ALA A 514 -21.31 8.19 -36.93
C ALA A 514 -21.56 7.97 -35.43
N GLN A 515 -20.92 6.96 -34.85
CA GLN A 515 -20.98 6.73 -33.42
C GLN A 515 -19.70 7.27 -32.79
N GLN A 516 -19.83 8.41 -32.12
CA GLN A 516 -18.76 9.02 -31.33
C GLN A 516 -18.83 8.44 -29.92
N VAL A 517 -17.73 7.85 -29.44
CA VAL A 517 -17.62 7.35 -28.07
C VAL A 517 -16.50 8.11 -27.39
N ASN A 518 -16.84 8.84 -26.32
CA ASN A 518 -15.90 9.56 -25.49
C ASN A 518 -15.71 8.80 -24.17
N THR A 519 -14.47 8.43 -23.85
CA THR A 519 -14.11 7.73 -22.61
C THR A 519 -13.17 8.61 -21.82
N GLU A 520 -13.52 8.90 -20.56
CA GLU A 520 -12.68 9.64 -19.63
C GLU A 520 -12.21 8.76 -18.47
N THR A 521 -10.90 8.69 -18.24
CA THR A 521 -10.32 7.99 -17.08
C THR A 521 -10.06 8.97 -15.96
N ILE A 522 -10.66 8.76 -14.79
CA ILE A 522 -10.46 9.57 -13.57
C ILE A 522 -9.73 8.76 -12.51
N VAL A 523 -8.68 9.34 -11.92
CA VAL A 523 -7.96 8.76 -10.78
C VAL A 523 -8.30 9.52 -9.50
N LEU A 524 -8.89 8.82 -8.54
CA LEU A 524 -9.21 9.32 -7.21
C LEU A 524 -8.26 8.73 -6.18
N ILE A 525 -7.77 9.58 -5.26
CA ILE A 525 -6.89 9.15 -4.18
C ILE A 525 -7.40 9.68 -2.86
N THR A 526 -7.63 8.77 -1.91
CA THR A 526 -8.10 9.08 -0.56
C THR A 526 -7.13 8.51 0.46
N PRO A 527 -6.27 9.34 1.08
CA PRO A 527 -5.40 8.90 2.16
C PRO A 527 -6.13 8.98 3.50
N ILE A 528 -5.87 8.03 4.39
CA ILE A 528 -6.41 7.97 5.74
C ILE A 528 -5.23 7.71 6.67
N VAL A 529 -4.94 8.63 7.59
CA VAL A 529 -3.93 8.40 8.62
C VAL A 529 -4.41 7.29 9.54
N LEU A 530 -3.60 6.24 9.68
CA LEU A 530 -3.83 5.20 10.65
C LEU A 530 -3.21 5.67 11.97
N SER A 531 -4.04 6.06 12.94
CA SER A 531 -3.57 6.25 14.31
C SER A 531 -3.24 4.88 14.88
N GLY A 532 -1.95 4.55 15.02
CA GLY A 532 -1.54 3.37 15.77
C GLY A 532 -2.16 3.41 17.16
N GLY A 533 -2.76 2.31 17.58
CA GLY A 533 -3.33 2.18 18.92
C GLY A 533 -2.32 2.64 19.96
N SER A 534 -2.69 3.65 20.74
CA SER A 534 -1.93 4.06 21.91
C SER A 534 -1.74 2.84 22.79
N ALA A 535 -0.52 2.33 22.91
CA ALA A 535 -0.15 1.50 24.04
C ALA A 535 -0.27 2.42 25.27
N ALA A 536 -1.37 2.24 25.99
CA ALA A 536 -1.61 2.85 27.30
C ALA A 536 -0.77 2.15 28.36
#